data_AF-A0A2S6TL70-F1
#
_entry.id   AF-A0A2S6TL70-F1
#
_cell.length_a   1.000
_cell.length_b   1.000
_cell.length_c   1.000
_cell.angle_alpha   90.00
_cell.angle_beta   90.00
_cell.angle_gamma   90.00
#
_symmetry.space_group_name_H-M   'P 1'
#
loop_
_entity.id
_entity.type
_entity.pdbx_description
1 polymer ?
#
loop_
_entity_poly.entity_id
_entity_poly.type
_entity_poly.pdbx_seq_one_letter_code
_entity_poly.pdbx_strand_id
1 'polypeptide(L)'
;MQALKALVITLGVLILIAFGFLVYGVATNFSGGEEGSVLDGSFGETQISIPAGSRILDATLGSGRVVVRVVKLNGDEALVLIDAATGKRRGLIHLNQEPPR
;
A
#
# COMPACT_ATOMS: atom_id res chain seq x y z
N MET A 1 -27.13 34.59 26.72
CA MET A 1 -26.45 33.31 27.03
C MET A 1 -26.77 32.18 26.04
N GLN A 2 -28.02 32.05 25.57
CA GLN A 2 -28.42 30.95 24.68
C GLN A 2 -27.80 31.03 23.28
N ALA A 3 -27.69 32.22 22.68
CA ALA A 3 -27.10 32.40 21.35
C ALA A 3 -25.60 32.01 21.30
N LEU A 4 -24.83 32.39 22.34
CA LEU A 4 -23.42 32.02 22.43
C LEU A 4 -23.24 30.50 22.62
N LYS A 5 -24.11 29.87 23.43
CA LYS A 5 -24.08 28.42 23.64
C LYS A 5 -24.46 27.66 22.36
N ALA A 6 -25.44 28.15 21.60
CA ALA A 6 -25.82 27.58 20.32
C ALA A 6 -24.66 27.61 19.32
N LEU A 7 -23.99 28.77 19.18
CA LEU A 7 -22.82 28.93 18.31
C LEU A 7 -21.69 27.94 18.64
N VAL A 8 -21.41 27.74 19.94
CA VAL A 8 -20.36 26.82 20.38
C VAL A 8 -20.73 25.36 20.08
N ILE A 9 -22.00 24.99 20.23
CA ILE A 9 -22.47 23.65 19.88
C ILE A 9 -22.32 23.40 18.38
N THR A 10 -22.71 24.36 17.52
CA THR A 10 -22.52 24.23 16.07
C THR A 10 -21.06 24.11 15.69
N LEU A 11 -20.18 24.90 16.33
CA LEU A 11 -18.74 24.83 16.10
C LEU A 11 -18.18 23.45 16.47
N GLY A 12 -18.57 22.90 17.62
CA GLY A 12 -18.16 21.57 18.05
C GLY A 12 -18.59 20.47 17.08
N VAL A 13 -19.83 20.53 16.60
CA VAL A 13 -20.35 19.56 15.61
C VAL A 13 -19.57 19.66 14.29
N LEU A 14 -19.28 20.87 13.81
CA LEU A 14 -18.47 21.09 12.60
C LEU A 14 -17.07 20.48 12.71
N ILE A 15 -16.42 20.60 13.87
CA ILE A 15 -15.11 20.01 14.13
C ILE A 15 -15.19 18.48 14.09
N LEU A 16 -16.20 17.88 14.72
CA LEU A 16 -16.38 16.42 14.69
C LEU A 16 -16.60 15.90 13.27
N ILE A 17 -17.38 16.62 12.46
CA ILE A 17 -17.61 16.26 11.05
C ILE A 17 -16.29 16.34 10.27
N ALA A 18 -15.57 17.46 10.37
CA ALA A 18 -14.29 17.64 9.67
C ALA A 18 -13.25 16.60 10.10
N PHE A 19 -13.16 16.30 11.39
CA PHE A 19 -12.27 15.26 11.92
C PHE A 19 -12.68 13.87 11.43
N GLY A 20 -13.97 13.56 11.39
CA GLY A 20 -14.48 12.30 10.82
C GLY A 20 -14.10 12.13 9.35
N PHE A 21 -14.24 13.19 8.54
CA PHE A 21 -13.76 13.19 7.16
C PHE A 21 -12.26 13.04 7.05
N LEU A 22 -11.49 13.67 7.94
CA LEU A 22 -10.04 13.55 7.97
C LEU A 22 -9.61 12.11 8.28
N VAL A 23 -10.20 11.50 9.31
CA VAL A 23 -9.94 10.10 9.69
C VAL A 23 -10.36 9.17 8.56
N TYR A 24 -11.52 9.37 7.96
CA TYR A 24 -11.98 8.56 6.83
C TYR A 24 -11.08 8.73 5.60
N GLY A 25 -10.69 9.96 5.28
CA GLY A 25 -9.78 10.27 4.18
C GLY A 25 -8.41 9.65 4.39
N VAL A 26 -7.86 9.74 5.60
CA VAL A 26 -6.62 9.05 5.97
C VAL A 26 -6.82 7.55 5.92
N ALA A 27 -7.83 6.97 6.56
CA ALA A 27 -8.06 5.53 6.56
C ALA A 27 -8.27 4.95 5.14
N THR A 28 -8.92 5.69 4.23
CA THR A 28 -9.11 5.25 2.84
C THR A 28 -7.88 5.46 1.97
N ASN A 29 -7.13 6.55 2.13
CA ASN A 29 -5.86 6.78 1.43
C ASN A 29 -4.74 5.86 1.94
N PHE A 30 -4.75 5.56 3.24
CA PHE A 30 -3.85 4.63 3.92
C PHE A 30 -4.44 3.22 4.02
N SER A 31 -5.59 2.92 3.41
CA SER A 31 -6.06 1.51 3.27
C SER A 31 -5.15 0.71 2.33
N GLY A 32 -4.22 1.38 1.63
CA GLY A 32 -3.05 0.75 1.02
C GLY A 32 -1.85 0.52 1.95
N GLY A 33 -1.91 0.90 3.24
CA GLY A 33 -0.79 0.87 4.18
C GLY A 33 -1.20 1.15 5.64
N GLU A 34 -1.41 0.05 6.37
CA GLU A 34 -1.24 -0.10 7.83
C GLU A 34 -2.37 0.38 8.76
N GLU A 35 -3.24 -0.58 9.11
CA GLU A 35 -3.86 -0.62 10.43
C GLU A 35 -2.75 -0.81 11.48
N GLY A 36 -2.63 0.15 12.40
CA GLY A 36 -1.80 0.02 13.58
C GLY A 36 -2.37 -1.04 14.52
N SER A 37 -1.95 -2.30 14.34
CA SER A 37 -2.03 -3.30 15.39
C SER A 37 -0.72 -3.30 16.16
N VAL A 38 -0.71 -2.55 17.26
CA VAL A 38 0.19 -2.80 18.37
C VAL A 38 -0.05 -4.26 18.80
N LEU A 39 1.01 -5.08 18.81
CA LEU A 39 1.08 -6.49 19.24
C LEU A 39 1.03 -7.59 18.16
N ASP A 40 1.85 -7.53 17.10
CA ASP A 40 2.32 -8.79 16.47
C ASP A 40 3.71 -8.63 15.84
N GLY A 41 4.73 -8.86 16.67
CA GLY A 41 6.13 -8.95 16.27
C GLY A 41 6.46 -10.29 15.62
N SER A 42 5.72 -10.69 14.58
CA SER A 42 6.05 -11.84 13.76
C SER A 42 5.95 -11.42 12.31
N PHE A 43 7.08 -11.34 11.61
CA PHE A 43 7.09 -11.45 10.16
C PHE A 43 6.66 -12.88 9.84
N GLY A 44 5.35 -13.12 9.93
CA GLY A 44 4.73 -14.41 9.70
C GLY A 44 4.92 -14.80 8.25
N GLU A 45 5.19 -16.09 8.01
CA GLU A 45 5.27 -16.68 6.69
C GLU A 45 4.17 -16.13 5.78
N THR A 46 4.58 -15.43 4.72
CA THR A 46 3.66 -14.74 3.81
C THR A 46 3.77 -15.36 2.42
N GLN A 47 2.63 -15.73 1.86
CA GLN A 47 2.55 -16.35 0.54
C GLN A 47 2.17 -15.30 -0.50
N ILE A 48 3.05 -15.09 -1.48
CA ILE A 48 2.89 -14.06 -2.50
C ILE A 48 2.73 -14.73 -3.86
N SER A 49 1.63 -14.42 -4.56
CA SER A 49 1.38 -14.97 -5.89
C SER A 49 2.27 -14.28 -6.94
N ILE A 50 3.20 -15.05 -7.48
CA ILE A 50 4.06 -14.69 -8.60
C ILE A 50 3.33 -15.06 -9.91
N PRO A 51 3.51 -14.32 -11.03
CA PRO A 51 2.86 -14.66 -12.30
C PRO A 51 3.12 -16.13 -12.72
N ALA A 52 2.07 -16.83 -13.16
CA ALA A 52 2.20 -18.22 -13.55
C ALA A 52 3.21 -18.39 -14.70
N GLY A 53 4.04 -19.43 -14.61
CA GLY A 53 5.07 -19.70 -15.63
C GLY A 53 6.22 -18.69 -15.65
N SER A 54 6.43 -17.93 -14.57
CA SER A 54 7.58 -17.03 -14.45
C SER A 54 8.65 -17.53 -13.47
N ARG A 55 9.90 -17.22 -13.79
CA ARG A 55 11.09 -17.55 -13.00
C ARG A 55 11.62 -16.28 -12.36
N ILE A 56 12.00 -16.37 -11.09
CA ILE A 56 12.67 -15.27 -10.38
C ILE A 56 14.09 -15.15 -10.94
N LEU A 57 14.43 -13.97 -11.45
CA LEU A 57 15.78 -13.63 -11.92
C LEU A 57 16.60 -13.00 -10.80
N ASP A 58 16.00 -12.05 -10.08
CA ASP A 58 16.69 -11.28 -9.07
C ASP A 58 15.70 -10.74 -8.02
N ALA A 59 16.20 -10.44 -6.83
CA ALA A 59 15.46 -9.82 -5.74
C ALA A 59 16.32 -8.74 -5.08
N THR A 60 15.91 -7.48 -5.22
CA THR A 60 16.60 -6.33 -4.63
C THR A 60 15.78 -5.75 -3.49
N LEU A 61 16.41 -5.51 -2.34
CA LEU A 61 15.82 -4.80 -1.21
C LEU A 61 16.24 -3.32 -1.27
N GLY A 62 15.28 -2.39 -1.18
CA GLY A 62 15.57 -0.95 -1.16
C GLY A 62 14.45 -0.12 -0.55
N SER A 63 14.81 0.86 0.29
CA SER A 63 13.87 1.88 0.84
C SER A 63 12.56 1.32 1.45
N GLY A 64 12.61 0.17 2.12
CA GLY A 64 11.43 -0.48 2.69
C GLY A 64 10.57 -1.26 1.68
N ARG A 65 11.11 -1.57 0.50
CA ARG A 65 10.45 -2.37 -0.54
C ARG A 65 11.36 -3.48 -1.02
N VAL A 66 10.77 -4.61 -1.35
CA VAL A 66 11.42 -5.72 -2.05
C VAL A 66 10.95 -5.68 -3.50
N VAL A 67 11.89 -5.59 -4.43
CA VAL A 67 11.62 -5.64 -5.86
C VAL A 67 12.09 -7.00 -6.36
N VAL A 68 11.16 -7.81 -6.85
CA VAL A 68 11.47 -9.13 -7.42
C VAL A 68 11.32 -9.03 -8.93
N ARG A 69 12.42 -9.25 -9.65
CA ARG A 69 12.43 -9.34 -11.10
C ARG A 69 12.09 -10.76 -11.51
N VAL A 70 11.05 -10.89 -12.33
CA VAL A 70 10.61 -12.18 -12.86
C VAL A 70 10.60 -12.14 -14.37
N VAL A 71 10.95 -13.26 -15.00
CA VAL A 71 10.82 -13.46 -16.45
C VAL A 71 9.84 -14.58 -16.70
N LYS A 72 8.88 -14.34 -17.58
CA LYS A 72 7.92 -15.36 -18.03
C LYS A 72 8.57 -16.28 -19.06
N LEU A 73 7.97 -17.46 -19.26
CA LEU A 73 8.40 -18.44 -20.25
C LEU A 73 8.44 -17.90 -21.69
N ASN A 74 7.66 -16.87 -21.99
CA ASN A 74 7.62 -16.19 -23.28
C ASN A 74 8.70 -15.10 -23.45
N GLY A 75 9.56 -14.90 -22.45
CA GLY A 75 10.62 -13.88 -22.46
C GLY A 75 10.18 -12.51 -21.93
N ASP A 76 8.90 -12.33 -21.59
CA ASP A 76 8.42 -11.07 -21.01
C ASP A 76 8.97 -10.89 -19.59
N GLU A 77 9.51 -9.72 -19.30
CA GLU A 77 9.96 -9.37 -17.95
C GLU A 77 8.84 -8.68 -17.17
N ALA A 78 8.82 -8.89 -15.86
CA ALA A 78 7.99 -8.14 -14.94
C ALA A 78 8.72 -7.87 -13.62
N LEU A 79 8.37 -6.76 -12.98
CA LEU A 79 8.82 -6.40 -11.64
C LEU A 79 7.64 -6.54 -10.69
N VAL A 80 7.80 -7.39 -9.68
CA VAL A 80 6.86 -7.52 -8.58
C VAL A 80 7.36 -6.63 -7.44
N LEU A 81 6.57 -5.64 -7.07
CA LEU A 81 6.88 -4.75 -5.95
C LEU A 81 6.19 -5.28 -4.71
N ILE A 82 6.98 -5.54 -3.67
CA ILE A 82 6.53 -6.03 -2.37
C ILE A 82 6.93 -5.01 -1.31
N ASP A 83 6.03 -4.76 -0.38
CA ASP A 83 6.32 -3.95 0.79
C ASP A 83 7.14 -4.77 1.79
N ALA A 84 8.30 -4.27 2.22
CA ALA A 84 9.21 -5.04 3.07
C ALA A 84 8.75 -5.12 4.53
N ALA A 85 7.85 -4.22 4.98
CA ALA A 85 7.32 -4.24 6.33
C ALA A 85 6.15 -5.22 6.46
N THR A 86 5.29 -5.28 5.44
CA THR A 86 4.04 -6.06 5.48
C THR A 86 4.06 -7.33 4.64
N GLY A 87 5.05 -7.52 3.76
CA GLY A 87 5.11 -8.64 2.82
C GLY A 87 4.04 -8.60 1.71
N LYS A 88 3.24 -7.53 1.65
CA LYS A 88 2.14 -7.39 0.68
C LYS A 88 2.67 -6.96 -0.69
N ARG A 89 2.12 -7.52 -1.77
CA ARG A 89 2.38 -7.08 -3.15
C ARG A 89 1.76 -5.70 -3.38
N ARG A 90 2.60 -4.67 -3.53
CA ARG A 90 2.23 -3.29 -3.86
C ARG A 90 1.82 -3.14 -5.33
N GLY A 91 2.41 -3.93 -6.23
CA GLY A 91 2.13 -3.80 -7.66
C GLY A 91 2.90 -4.79 -8.53
N LEU A 92 2.53 -4.77 -9.81
CA LEU A 92 3.15 -5.54 -10.89
C LEU A 92 3.41 -4.59 -12.05
N ILE A 93 4.65 -4.52 -12.51
CA ILE A 93 5.06 -3.71 -13.66
C ILE A 93 5.52 -4.67 -14.75
N HIS A 94 4.88 -4.64 -15.92
CA HIS A 94 5.35 -5.38 -17.09
C HIS A 94 6.42 -4.56 -17.81
N LEU A 95 7.56 -5.18 -18.08
CA LEU A 95 8.65 -4.56 -18.83
C LEU A 95 8.57 -5.05 -20.28
N ASN A 96 8.26 -4.13 -21.19
CA ASN A 96 8.29 -4.38 -22.62
C ASN A 96 9.63 -3.88 -23.16
N GLN A 97 10.27 -4.67 -24.03
CA GLN A 97 11.48 -4.24 -24.75
C GLN A 97 11.06 -3.25 -25.84
N GLU A 98 11.64 -2.04 -25.82
CA GLU A 98 11.53 -1.09 -26.93
C GLU A 98 12.26 -1.69 -28.15
N PRO A 99 11.64 -1.75 -29.34
CA PRO A 99 12.31 -2.29 -30.52
C PRO A 99 13.51 -1.43 -30.91
N PRO A 100 14.63 -2.05 -31.36
CA PRO A 100 15.80 -1.31 -31.82
C PRO A 100 15.44 -0.46 -33.04
N ARG A 101 15.88 0.81 -33.04
CA ARG A 101 15.71 1.74 -34.17
C ARG A 101 16.71 1.49 -35.28
#